data_AF-A0A317WJH0-F1
#
_entry.id   AF-A0A317WJH0-F1
#
_cell.length_a   1.000
_cell.length_b   1.000
_cell.length_c   1.000
_cell.angle_alpha   90.00
_cell.angle_beta   90.00
_cell.angle_gamma   90.00
#
_symmetry.space_group_name_H-M   'P 1'
#
loop_
_entity.id
_entity.type
_entity.pdbx_description
1 polymer ?
#
loop_
_entity_poly.entity_id
_entity_poly.type
_entity_poly.pdbx_seq_one_letter_code
_entity_poly.pdbx_strand_id
1 'polypeptide(L)'
;MDLQSLLTNVTWQNALLVAGGAYILLNLKGLPFVWHIRLLNVLKSHILLHRPRTISITHGPHTPETLFYPVITTSRSPLLETDYNMHKSNATYFTDLDINRVHLIASLFKNQLSLGFSGGELGIALGSTACVFKREIKPYQKYEIHSRVLGWDGKWLVFVSHFVRPAARGVKGKVSGEGKGEVDEKRILASAVTRYVFKKGRVSVSPETVLTAAGLLPEKGVEGKEQEGGWSWERVEEERLRGLEIAKSFLALDELHQTFRGDGKAIGVF
;
A
#
# COMPACT_ATOMS: atom_id res chain seq x y z
N MET A 1 10.13 -48.33 -9.72
CA MET A 1 9.40 -48.31 -8.44
C MET A 1 7.93 -48.36 -8.78
N ASP A 2 7.25 -49.44 -8.40
CA ASP A 2 5.88 -49.74 -8.82
C ASP A 2 4.88 -48.82 -8.09
N LEU A 3 3.87 -48.29 -8.79
CA LEU A 3 2.87 -47.40 -8.21
C LEU A 3 2.07 -48.12 -7.10
N GLN A 4 1.89 -49.43 -7.25
CA GLN A 4 1.27 -50.29 -6.24
C GLN A 4 2.10 -50.41 -4.97
N SER A 5 3.44 -50.46 -5.06
CA SER A 5 4.30 -50.52 -3.87
C SER A 5 4.46 -49.18 -3.16
N LEU A 6 4.27 -48.08 -3.88
CA LEU A 6 4.16 -46.73 -3.30
C LEU A 6 2.88 -46.57 -2.50
N LEU A 7 1.72 -46.99 -3.06
CA LEU A 7 0.41 -46.85 -2.42
C LEU A 7 0.24 -47.74 -1.17
N THR A 8 0.83 -48.95 -1.15
CA THR A 8 0.78 -49.84 0.03
C THR A 8 1.65 -49.38 1.20
N ASN A 9 2.61 -48.49 0.96
CA ASN A 9 3.49 -47.91 1.99
C ASN A 9 3.02 -46.53 2.51
N VAL A 10 1.92 -45.99 1.98
CA VAL A 10 1.31 -44.76 2.51
C VAL A 10 0.50 -45.11 3.75
N THR A 11 1.12 -44.98 4.92
CA THR A 11 0.39 -44.99 6.19
C THR A 11 -0.48 -43.73 6.32
N TRP A 12 -1.58 -43.81 7.07
CA TRP A 12 -2.43 -42.63 7.32
C TRP A 12 -1.64 -41.50 8.01
N GLN A 13 -0.63 -41.83 8.83
CA GLN A 13 0.27 -40.83 9.42
C GLN A 13 1.09 -40.11 8.35
N ASN A 14 1.65 -40.82 7.38
CA ASN A 14 2.39 -40.22 6.27
C ASN A 14 1.47 -39.35 5.41
N ALA A 15 0.23 -39.80 5.16
CA ALA A 15 -0.76 -39.01 4.44
C ALA A 15 -1.10 -37.70 5.18
N LEU A 16 -1.30 -37.75 6.51
CA LEU A 16 -1.54 -36.55 7.30
C LEU A 16 -0.34 -35.62 7.39
N LEU A 17 0.88 -36.15 7.49
CA LEU A 17 2.09 -35.33 7.47
C LEU A 17 2.25 -34.61 6.13
N VAL A 18 2.00 -35.30 5.02
CA VAL A 18 2.02 -34.69 3.68
C VAL A 18 0.91 -33.65 3.54
N ALA A 19 -0.31 -33.96 3.97
CA ALA A 19 -1.44 -33.02 3.91
C ALA A 19 -1.21 -31.78 4.79
N GLY A 20 -0.73 -31.97 6.02
CA GLY A 20 -0.39 -30.89 6.95
C GLY A 20 0.77 -30.04 6.43
N GLY A 21 1.81 -30.67 5.90
CA GLY A 21 2.93 -29.97 5.26
C GLY A 21 2.47 -29.14 4.05
N ALA A 22 1.65 -29.72 3.17
CA ALA A 22 1.06 -29.00 2.03
C ALA A 22 0.19 -27.83 2.50
N TYR A 23 -0.64 -28.02 3.53
CA TYR A 23 -1.47 -26.97 4.11
C TYR A 23 -0.62 -25.80 4.63
N ILE A 24 0.46 -26.07 5.37
CA ILE A 24 1.38 -25.05 5.87
C ILE A 24 2.04 -24.30 4.71
N LEU A 25 2.57 -25.01 3.72
CA LEU A 25 3.25 -24.40 2.57
C LEU A 25 2.31 -23.52 1.73
N LEU A 26 1.10 -24.02 1.44
CA LEU A 26 0.09 -23.27 0.71
C LEU A 26 -0.46 -22.07 1.49
N ASN A 27 -0.26 -22.04 2.82
CA ASN A 27 -0.73 -20.96 3.68
C ASN A 27 0.39 -20.15 4.34
N LEU A 28 1.63 -20.30 3.87
CA LEU A 28 2.82 -19.70 4.48
C LEU A 28 2.63 -18.20 4.78
N LYS A 29 2.05 -17.44 3.85
CA LYS A 29 1.79 -16.00 4.00
C LYS A 29 0.92 -15.66 5.23
N GLY A 30 -0.03 -16.52 5.58
CA GLY A 30 -0.96 -16.34 6.70
C GLY A 30 -0.46 -16.89 8.03
N LEU A 31 0.73 -17.49 8.09
CA LEU A 31 1.28 -18.02 9.34
C LEU A 31 1.76 -16.89 10.26
N PRO A 32 1.79 -17.13 11.59
CA PRO A 32 2.38 -16.20 12.54
C PRO A 32 3.79 -15.77 12.14
N PHE A 33 4.14 -14.52 12.43
CA PHE A 33 5.43 -13.88 12.12
C PHE A 33 5.80 -13.71 10.64
N VAL A 34 5.17 -14.41 9.70
CA VAL A 34 5.50 -14.26 8.26
C VAL A 34 5.21 -12.85 7.75
N TRP A 35 4.19 -12.18 8.28
CA TRP A 35 3.96 -10.74 8.03
C TRP A 35 5.18 -9.88 8.41
N HIS A 36 5.78 -10.11 9.59
CA HIS A 36 6.96 -9.38 10.06
C HIS A 36 8.17 -9.64 9.15
N ILE A 37 8.38 -10.90 8.75
CA ILE A 37 9.45 -11.26 7.81
C ILE A 37 9.27 -10.53 6.48
N ARG A 38 8.05 -10.48 5.93
CA ARG A 38 7.74 -9.73 4.72
C ARG A 38 8.08 -8.25 4.89
N LEU A 39 7.64 -7.63 5.98
CA LEU A 39 7.90 -6.23 6.30
C LEU A 39 9.41 -5.93 6.38
N LEU A 40 10.15 -6.73 7.16
CA LEU A 40 11.59 -6.58 7.34
C LEU A 40 12.35 -6.78 6.02
N ASN A 41 11.89 -7.70 5.15
CA ASN A 41 12.48 -7.89 3.83
C ASN A 41 12.29 -6.67 2.92
N VAL A 42 11.14 -5.98 3.00
CA VAL A 42 10.92 -4.72 2.27
C VAL A 42 11.89 -3.64 2.77
N LEU A 43 12.00 -3.48 4.09
CA LEU A 43 12.91 -2.50 4.70
C LEU A 43 14.37 -2.80 4.33
N LYS A 44 14.81 -4.05 4.46
CA LYS A 44 16.14 -4.51 4.00
C LYS A 44 16.40 -4.17 2.54
N SER A 45 15.42 -4.42 1.67
CA SER A 45 15.56 -4.14 0.23
C SER A 45 15.79 -2.66 -0.04
N HIS A 46 15.03 -1.76 0.58
CA HIS A 46 15.12 -0.32 0.32
C HIS A 46 16.27 0.38 1.04
N ILE A 47 16.59 -0.06 2.26
CA ILE A 47 17.53 0.62 3.16
C ILE A 47 18.95 0.06 3.01
N LEU A 48 19.09 -1.24 2.73
CA LEU A 48 20.40 -1.89 2.58
C LEU A 48 20.74 -2.13 1.11
N LEU A 49 19.89 -2.85 0.37
CA LEU A 49 20.24 -3.31 -0.99
C LEU A 49 20.13 -2.20 -2.05
N HIS A 50 19.11 -1.35 -1.93
CA HIS A 50 18.77 -0.33 -2.91
C HIS A 50 18.84 1.08 -2.33
N ARG A 51 19.71 1.28 -1.32
CA ARG A 51 19.89 2.59 -0.67
C ARG A 51 20.09 3.74 -1.65
N PRO A 52 20.95 3.63 -2.70
CA PRO A 52 21.21 4.75 -3.61
C PRO A 52 20.02 5.12 -4.50
N ARG A 53 19.01 4.25 -4.63
CA ARG A 53 17.81 4.55 -5.43
C ARG A 53 16.92 5.51 -4.66
N THR A 54 16.89 6.77 -5.06
CA THR A 54 16.04 7.80 -4.46
C THR A 54 15.25 8.49 -5.55
N ILE A 55 13.98 8.77 -5.27
CA ILE A 55 13.18 9.63 -6.15
C ILE A 55 13.45 11.06 -5.70
N SER A 56 14.06 11.85 -6.58
CA SER A 56 14.23 13.29 -6.41
C SER A 56 13.87 13.96 -7.72
N ILE A 57 12.98 14.93 -7.61
CA ILE A 57 12.49 15.78 -8.71
C ILE A 57 13.44 16.97 -8.89
N THR A 58 13.90 17.57 -7.79
CA THR A 58 14.76 18.77 -7.82
C THR A 58 16.20 18.48 -8.26
N HIS A 59 16.72 17.29 -7.94
CA HIS A 59 18.13 16.95 -8.15
C HIS A 59 18.32 15.65 -8.95
N GLY A 60 17.25 15.10 -9.52
CA GLY A 60 17.26 13.81 -10.19
C GLY A 60 16.54 13.83 -11.54
N PRO A 61 16.52 12.70 -12.25
CA PRO A 61 15.91 12.60 -13.58
C PRO A 61 14.38 12.46 -13.52
N HIS A 62 13.77 12.64 -12.35
CA HIS A 62 12.35 12.43 -12.15
C HIS A 62 11.57 13.73 -12.33
N THR A 63 10.39 13.63 -12.91
CA THR A 63 9.49 14.77 -13.10
C THR A 63 8.47 14.89 -11.95
N PRO A 64 7.89 16.08 -11.71
CA PRO A 64 7.01 16.31 -10.56
C PRO A 64 5.81 15.34 -10.44
N GLU A 65 5.25 14.89 -11.56
CA GLU A 65 4.19 13.88 -11.60
C GLU A 65 4.58 12.50 -11.03
N THR A 66 5.88 12.21 -10.94
CA THR A 66 6.41 10.96 -10.37
C THR A 66 5.97 10.77 -8.91
N LEU A 67 5.73 11.87 -8.17
CA LEU A 67 5.20 11.82 -6.81
C LEU A 67 3.85 11.07 -6.72
N PHE A 68 3.05 11.14 -7.78
CA PHE A 68 1.73 10.54 -7.85
C PHE A 68 1.73 9.16 -8.53
N TYR A 69 2.88 8.64 -8.95
CA TYR A 69 2.94 7.31 -9.55
C TYR A 69 2.81 6.19 -8.49
N PRO A 70 2.12 5.09 -8.83
CA PRO A 70 1.92 4.01 -7.89
C PRO A 70 3.14 3.11 -7.76
N VAL A 71 3.38 2.63 -6.55
CA VAL A 71 4.13 1.39 -6.35
C VAL A 71 3.19 0.21 -6.51
N ILE A 72 3.64 -0.78 -7.28
CA ILE A 72 2.87 -1.98 -7.60
C ILE A 72 3.52 -3.19 -6.92
N THR A 73 2.74 -3.92 -6.12
CA THR A 73 3.12 -5.25 -5.64
C THR A 73 2.08 -6.27 -6.07
N THR A 74 2.45 -7.55 -6.05
CA THR A 74 1.55 -8.66 -6.36
C THR A 74 1.36 -9.53 -5.13
N SER A 75 0.16 -10.03 -4.93
CA SER A 75 -0.15 -10.98 -3.85
C SER A 75 -1.20 -12.01 -4.29
N ARG A 76 -1.48 -12.95 -3.39
CA ARG A 76 -2.54 -13.97 -3.49
C ARG A 76 -3.22 -14.10 -2.13
N SER A 77 -4.46 -14.60 -2.14
CA SER A 77 -5.24 -14.88 -0.93
C SER A 77 -5.17 -16.38 -0.59
N PRO A 78 -4.21 -16.85 0.23
CA PRO A 78 -4.21 -18.25 0.70
C PRO A 78 -5.46 -18.54 1.54
N LEU A 79 -5.76 -19.81 1.80
CA LEU A 79 -6.95 -20.22 2.58
C LEU A 79 -6.99 -19.60 3.99
N LEU A 80 -5.85 -19.45 4.66
CA LEU A 80 -5.78 -18.78 5.96
C LEU A 80 -6.16 -17.29 5.92
N GLU A 81 -6.22 -16.69 4.73
CA GLU A 81 -6.69 -15.32 4.56
C GLU A 81 -8.16 -15.22 4.11
N THR A 82 -8.84 -16.36 3.92
CA THR A 82 -10.25 -16.42 3.52
C THR A 82 -11.18 -16.53 4.71
N ASP A 83 -12.39 -15.97 4.59
CA ASP A 83 -13.45 -16.08 5.57
C ASP A 83 -14.39 -17.26 5.30
N TYR A 84 -15.47 -17.36 6.08
CA TYR A 84 -16.49 -18.41 5.94
C TYR A 84 -17.24 -18.35 4.60
N ASN A 85 -17.23 -17.22 3.89
CA ASN A 85 -17.82 -17.08 2.56
C ASN A 85 -16.87 -17.54 1.45
N MET A 86 -15.70 -18.10 1.78
CA MET A 86 -14.70 -18.59 0.84
C MET A 86 -14.11 -17.50 -0.06
N HIS A 87 -14.05 -16.26 0.44
CA HIS A 87 -13.36 -15.15 -0.22
C HIS A 87 -12.38 -14.51 0.74
N LYS A 88 -11.46 -13.69 0.21
CA LYS A 88 -10.49 -12.96 1.03
C LYS A 88 -11.24 -12.19 2.13
N SER A 89 -10.91 -12.50 3.38
CA SER A 89 -11.47 -11.83 4.54
C SER A 89 -11.19 -10.33 4.47
N ASN A 90 -12.20 -9.52 4.83
CA ASN A 90 -12.09 -8.06 4.86
C ASN A 90 -10.88 -7.56 5.67
N ALA A 91 -10.53 -8.27 6.75
CA ALA A 91 -9.39 -7.92 7.61
C ALA A 91 -8.02 -8.10 6.92
N THR A 92 -7.91 -9.08 6.00
CA THR A 92 -6.61 -9.46 5.43
C THR A 92 -6.22 -8.59 4.24
N TYR A 93 -7.06 -7.63 3.83
CA TYR A 93 -6.65 -6.58 2.89
C TYR A 93 -5.59 -5.66 3.54
N PHE A 94 -5.76 -5.34 4.82
CA PHE A 94 -4.86 -4.41 5.52
C PHE A 94 -3.44 -4.96 5.68
N THR A 95 -3.28 -6.27 5.87
CA THR A 95 -1.95 -6.91 5.97
C THR A 95 -1.14 -6.76 4.68
N ASP A 96 -1.81 -6.76 3.54
CA ASP A 96 -1.18 -6.55 2.23
C ASP A 96 -0.96 -5.05 1.93
N LEU A 97 -1.87 -4.18 2.39
CA LEU A 97 -1.69 -2.73 2.33
C LEU A 97 -0.48 -2.29 3.14
N ASP A 98 -0.21 -2.87 4.31
CA ASP A 98 0.99 -2.57 5.10
C ASP A 98 2.26 -2.76 4.28
N ILE A 99 2.41 -3.93 3.66
CA ILE A 99 3.60 -4.27 2.86
C ILE A 99 3.73 -3.33 1.66
N ASN A 100 2.66 -3.11 0.89
CA ASN A 100 2.71 -2.26 -0.29
C ASN A 100 2.98 -0.78 0.07
N ARG A 101 2.32 -0.24 1.10
CA ARG A 101 2.53 1.15 1.55
C ARG A 101 3.94 1.36 2.11
N VAL A 102 4.54 0.35 2.75
CA VAL A 102 5.93 0.46 3.20
C VAL A 102 6.90 0.52 2.02
N HIS A 103 6.63 -0.17 0.89
CA HIS A 103 7.42 0.07 -0.32
C HIS A 103 7.29 1.50 -0.82
N LEU A 104 6.08 2.08 -0.84
CA LEU A 104 5.87 3.47 -1.25
C LEU A 104 6.59 4.45 -0.31
N ILE A 105 6.38 4.31 1.00
CA ILE A 105 7.02 5.14 2.03
C ILE A 105 8.54 5.07 1.92
N ALA A 106 9.11 3.87 1.80
CA ALA A 106 10.56 3.72 1.69
C ALA A 106 11.12 4.25 0.35
N SER A 107 10.33 4.21 -0.72
CA SER A 107 10.75 4.77 -2.02
C SER A 107 10.81 6.30 -1.97
N LEU A 108 9.88 6.94 -1.27
CA LEU A 108 9.74 8.40 -1.20
C LEU A 108 10.53 9.05 -0.05
N PHE A 109 10.57 8.42 1.14
CA PHE A 109 10.94 9.10 2.38
C PHE A 109 12.02 8.41 3.20
N LYS A 110 12.69 7.36 2.68
CA LYS A 110 13.64 6.58 3.50
C LYS A 110 14.76 7.42 4.11
N ASN A 111 15.22 8.49 3.44
CA ASN A 111 16.30 9.34 3.95
C ASN A 111 15.83 10.32 5.04
N GLN A 112 14.54 10.65 5.08
CA GLN A 112 13.93 11.56 6.04
C GLN A 112 13.48 10.81 7.29
N LEU A 113 13.08 9.55 7.13
CA LEU A 113 12.52 8.74 8.20
C LEU A 113 13.60 8.01 9.02
N SER A 114 13.32 7.80 10.30
CA SER A 114 14.11 6.98 11.23
C SER A 114 13.79 5.48 11.07
N LEU A 115 13.94 4.96 9.86
CA LEU A 115 13.73 3.55 9.53
C LEU A 115 15.04 2.77 9.74
N GLY A 116 15.28 2.30 10.97
CA GLY A 116 16.49 1.54 11.29
C GLY A 116 17.77 2.35 11.02
N PHE A 117 18.60 1.89 10.07
CA PHE A 117 19.88 2.52 9.72
C PHE A 117 19.78 3.64 8.66
N SER A 118 18.57 4.10 8.33
CA SER A 118 18.37 5.07 7.25
C SER A 118 18.88 6.49 7.57
N GLY A 119 19.18 6.79 8.84
CA GLY A 119 19.82 8.04 9.28
C GLY A 119 18.89 9.25 9.36
N GLY A 120 17.60 9.10 9.04
CA GLY A 120 16.60 10.15 9.21
C GLY A 120 16.09 10.26 10.65
N GLU A 121 15.41 11.37 10.95
CA GLU A 121 14.95 11.69 12.32
C GLU A 121 13.44 11.60 12.50
N LEU A 122 12.68 11.42 11.42
CA LEU A 122 11.23 11.47 11.44
C LEU A 122 10.62 10.07 11.62
N GLY A 123 9.64 9.96 12.51
CA GLY A 123 8.67 8.88 12.47
C GLY A 123 7.56 9.16 11.45
N ILE A 124 6.94 8.10 10.95
CA ILE A 124 5.67 8.17 10.21
C ILE A 124 4.67 7.23 10.88
N ALA A 125 3.48 7.73 11.19
CA ALA A 125 2.44 6.96 11.87
C ALA A 125 1.17 6.93 11.03
N LEU A 126 0.54 5.75 10.94
CA LEU A 126 -0.76 5.58 10.33
C LEU A 126 -1.83 6.14 11.27
N GLY A 127 -2.62 7.11 10.80
CA GLY A 127 -3.69 7.73 11.59
C GLY A 127 -5.02 7.00 11.45
N SER A 128 -5.40 6.64 10.24
CA SER A 128 -6.57 5.80 9.95
C SER A 128 -6.48 5.21 8.55
N THR A 129 -7.28 4.17 8.31
CA THR A 129 -7.44 3.54 7.00
C THR A 129 -8.88 3.08 6.83
N ALA A 130 -9.41 3.18 5.61
CA ALA A 130 -10.70 2.64 5.23
C ALA A 130 -10.57 1.90 3.89
N CYS A 131 -11.33 0.83 3.74
CA CYS A 131 -11.35 0.02 2.52
C CYS A 131 -12.79 -0.14 2.03
N VAL A 132 -12.99 0.04 0.74
CA VAL A 132 -14.25 -0.17 0.02
C VAL A 132 -14.07 -1.37 -0.89
N PHE A 133 -14.87 -2.41 -0.64
CA PHE A 133 -14.84 -3.66 -1.38
C PHE A 133 -15.82 -3.58 -2.55
N LYS A 134 -15.35 -3.78 -3.79
CA LYS A 134 -16.19 -3.77 -5.00
C LYS A 134 -16.48 -5.17 -5.51
N ARG A 135 -15.49 -6.07 -5.47
CA ARG A 135 -15.58 -7.44 -5.98
C ARG A 135 -14.76 -8.38 -5.12
N GLU A 136 -15.24 -9.60 -4.99
CA GLU A 136 -14.57 -10.65 -4.22
C GLU A 136 -13.20 -11.03 -4.79
N ILE A 137 -12.31 -11.48 -3.89
CA ILE A 137 -11.04 -12.10 -4.24
C ILE A 137 -11.13 -13.56 -3.82
N LYS A 138 -11.08 -14.47 -4.79
CA LYS A 138 -11.20 -15.91 -4.57
C LYS A 138 -9.92 -16.49 -3.93
N PRO A 139 -10.01 -17.68 -3.32
CA PRO A 139 -8.84 -18.37 -2.79
C PRO A 139 -7.77 -18.54 -3.88
N TYR A 140 -6.53 -18.22 -3.53
CA TYR A 140 -5.35 -18.22 -4.39
C TYR A 140 -5.40 -17.33 -5.64
N GLN A 141 -6.45 -16.51 -5.80
CA GLN A 141 -6.55 -15.54 -6.89
C GLN A 141 -5.38 -14.56 -6.80
N LYS A 142 -4.68 -14.38 -7.92
CA LYS A 142 -3.61 -13.39 -8.06
C LYS A 142 -4.22 -12.00 -8.24
N TYR A 143 -3.70 -11.02 -7.52
CA TYR A 143 -4.04 -9.61 -7.66
C TYR A 143 -2.79 -8.73 -7.51
N GLU A 144 -2.90 -7.50 -8.01
CA GLU A 144 -1.92 -6.45 -7.82
C GLU A 144 -2.47 -5.40 -6.85
N ILE A 145 -1.57 -4.75 -6.13
CA ILE A 145 -1.86 -3.66 -5.21
C ILE A 145 -1.09 -2.46 -5.71
N HIS A 146 -1.81 -1.41 -6.08
CA HIS A 146 -1.26 -0.16 -6.59
C HIS A 146 -1.48 0.90 -5.52
N SER A 147 -0.44 1.38 -4.85
CA SER A 147 -0.56 2.51 -3.91
C SER A 147 0.23 3.71 -4.37
N ARG A 148 -0.38 4.89 -4.28
CA ARG A 148 0.22 6.17 -4.62
C ARG A 148 -0.20 7.26 -3.64
N VAL A 149 0.50 8.39 -3.67
CA VAL A 149 0.03 9.62 -3.03
C VAL A 149 -1.28 10.05 -3.69
N LEU A 150 -2.30 10.31 -2.86
CA LEU A 150 -3.56 10.89 -3.28
C LEU A 150 -3.51 12.41 -3.14
N GLY A 151 -3.03 12.90 -1.99
CA GLY A 151 -2.91 14.31 -1.68
C GLY A 151 -2.40 14.49 -0.24
N TRP A 152 -2.27 15.73 0.21
CA TRP A 152 -1.87 16.03 1.59
C TRP A 152 -2.39 17.38 2.03
N ASP A 153 -2.67 17.53 3.32
CA ASP A 153 -3.00 18.81 3.96
C ASP A 153 -1.86 19.28 4.89
N GLY A 154 -2.14 20.20 5.82
CA GLY A 154 -1.14 20.70 6.77
C GLY A 154 -0.62 19.67 7.80
N LYS A 155 -1.31 18.54 7.97
CA LYS A 155 -1.02 17.50 8.97
C LYS A 155 -0.90 16.10 8.38
N TRP A 156 -1.77 15.75 7.44
CA TRP A 156 -1.98 14.40 6.93
C TRP A 156 -1.48 14.25 5.50
N LEU A 157 -0.64 13.23 5.28
CA LEU A 157 -0.32 12.70 3.97
C LEU A 157 -1.31 11.57 3.65
N VAL A 158 -2.03 11.66 2.55
CA VAL A 158 -3.08 10.72 2.18
C VAL A 158 -2.63 9.86 1.00
N PHE A 159 -2.75 8.53 1.17
CA PHE A 159 -2.53 7.54 0.12
C PHE A 159 -3.86 6.96 -0.35
N VAL A 160 -3.88 6.60 -1.63
CA VAL A 160 -4.92 5.74 -2.21
C VAL A 160 -4.27 4.44 -2.67
N SER A 161 -4.97 3.33 -2.43
CA SER A 161 -4.54 2.00 -2.80
C SER A 161 -5.65 1.29 -3.56
N HIS A 162 -5.31 0.59 -4.64
CA HIS A 162 -6.26 -0.22 -5.40
C HIS A 162 -5.79 -1.66 -5.49
N PHE A 163 -6.69 -2.58 -5.15
CA PHE A 163 -6.56 -4.00 -5.45
C PHE A 163 -7.13 -4.22 -6.83
N VAL A 164 -6.32 -4.71 -7.77
CA VAL A 164 -6.73 -4.88 -9.17
C VAL A 164 -6.38 -6.27 -9.68
N ARG A 165 -7.18 -6.76 -10.63
CA ARG A 165 -6.81 -7.93 -11.42
C ARG A 165 -5.56 -7.59 -12.25
N PRO A 166 -4.55 -8.49 -12.31
CA PRO A 166 -3.36 -8.26 -13.14
C PRO A 166 -3.77 -8.03 -14.59
N ALA A 167 -3.00 -7.22 -15.33
CA ALA A 167 -3.26 -7.02 -16.75
C ALA A 167 -3.14 -8.35 -17.51
N ALA A 168 -3.94 -8.54 -18.56
CA ALA A 168 -3.81 -9.70 -19.44
C ALA A 168 -2.38 -9.74 -20.03
N ARG A 169 -1.76 -10.93 -20.07
CA ARG A 169 -0.43 -11.11 -20.68
C ARG A 169 -0.51 -10.64 -22.14
N GLY A 170 0.32 -9.66 -22.50
CA GLY A 170 0.40 -9.10 -23.87
C GLY A 170 0.03 -7.63 -23.98
N VAL A 171 -0.65 -7.05 -22.99
CA VAL A 171 -0.85 -5.59 -22.92
C VAL A 171 0.40 -4.97 -22.32
N LYS A 172 1.40 -4.67 -23.16
CA LYS A 172 2.48 -3.75 -22.77
C LYS A 172 1.81 -2.42 -22.45
N GLY A 173 1.65 -2.12 -21.15
CA GLY A 173 1.22 -0.81 -20.71
C GLY A 173 2.24 0.20 -21.22
N LYS A 174 1.90 0.93 -22.29
CA LYS A 174 2.55 2.21 -22.57
C LYS A 174 2.26 3.06 -21.34
N VAL A 175 3.29 3.33 -20.55
CA VAL A 175 3.31 4.53 -19.70
C VAL A 175 3.51 5.69 -20.67
N SER A 176 2.48 6.00 -21.45
CA SER A 176 2.45 7.20 -22.29
C SER A 176 1.63 8.23 -21.54
N GLY A 177 2.27 9.36 -21.28
CA GLY A 177 1.62 10.56 -20.76
C GLY A 177 0.35 10.90 -21.54
N GLU A 178 -0.59 11.50 -20.82
CA GLU A 178 -1.67 12.31 -21.38
C GLU A 178 -2.60 11.63 -22.38
N GLY A 179 -3.03 10.41 -22.07
CA GLY A 179 -4.28 9.86 -22.58
C GLY A 179 -5.18 9.52 -21.41
N LYS A 180 -6.46 9.95 -21.45
CA LYS A 180 -7.53 9.32 -20.66
C LYS A 180 -7.64 7.85 -21.09
N GLY A 181 -6.72 7.00 -20.63
CA GLY A 181 -6.84 5.56 -20.74
C GLY A 181 -8.10 5.20 -19.98
N GLU A 182 -9.11 4.70 -20.69
CA GLU A 182 -10.36 4.25 -20.10
C GLU A 182 -10.00 3.24 -19.01
N VAL A 183 -10.12 3.65 -17.75
CA VAL A 183 -9.81 2.79 -16.61
C VAL A 183 -10.85 1.68 -16.67
N ASP A 184 -10.40 0.46 -16.98
CA ASP A 184 -11.28 -0.70 -16.91
C ASP A 184 -11.66 -0.93 -15.44
N GLU A 185 -12.70 -0.24 -14.99
CA GLU A 185 -13.21 -0.30 -13.63
C GLU A 185 -13.60 -1.73 -13.25
N LYS A 186 -13.83 -2.63 -14.22
CA LYS A 186 -14.10 -4.05 -13.99
C LYS A 186 -12.90 -4.78 -13.39
N ARG A 187 -11.69 -4.22 -13.50
CA ARG A 187 -10.48 -4.77 -12.89
C ARG A 187 -10.32 -4.41 -11.43
N ILE A 188 -10.98 -3.36 -10.95
CA ILE A 188 -10.87 -2.92 -9.54
C ILE A 188 -11.66 -3.89 -8.65
N LEU A 189 -10.96 -4.51 -7.71
CA LEU A 189 -11.49 -5.46 -6.73
C LEU A 189 -11.85 -4.73 -5.43
N ALA A 190 -10.97 -3.86 -4.95
CA ALA A 190 -11.19 -3.02 -3.79
C ALA A 190 -10.35 -1.74 -3.89
N SER A 191 -10.75 -0.70 -3.16
CA SER A 191 -10.01 0.56 -3.03
C SER A 191 -9.88 0.92 -1.56
N ALA A 192 -8.71 1.38 -1.13
CA ALA A 192 -8.50 1.86 0.22
C ALA A 192 -7.92 3.27 0.22
N VAL A 193 -8.26 4.03 1.26
CA VAL A 193 -7.67 5.33 1.57
C VAL A 193 -6.99 5.24 2.94
N THR A 194 -5.83 5.85 3.06
CA THR A 194 -5.06 5.85 4.31
C THR A 194 -4.46 7.22 4.52
N ARG A 195 -4.45 7.71 5.77
CA ARG A 195 -3.71 8.91 6.13
C ARG A 195 -2.57 8.60 7.08
N TYR A 196 -1.47 9.32 6.88
CA TYR A 196 -0.24 9.24 7.66
C TYR A 196 0.13 10.61 8.20
N VAL A 197 0.76 10.62 9.38
CA VAL A 197 1.33 11.83 9.99
C VAL A 197 2.83 11.63 10.17
N PHE A 198 3.61 12.65 9.80
CA PHE A 198 5.03 12.70 10.12
C PHE A 198 5.23 13.26 11.52
N LYS A 199 6.19 12.69 12.26
CA LYS A 199 6.45 13.01 13.66
C LYS A 199 7.94 13.22 13.90
N LYS A 200 8.31 14.33 14.55
CA LYS A 200 9.62 14.49 15.19
C LYS A 200 9.40 14.43 16.69
N GLY A 201 9.64 13.27 17.29
CA GLY A 201 9.20 12.98 18.66
C GLY A 201 7.69 13.12 18.81
N ARG A 202 7.22 14.03 19.66
CA ARG A 202 5.77 14.29 19.88
C ARG A 202 5.17 15.30 18.91
N VAL A 203 5.99 16.06 18.19
CA VAL A 203 5.56 17.15 17.31
C VAL A 203 5.23 16.61 15.92
N SER A 204 4.09 17.02 15.37
CA SER A 204 3.72 16.72 13.98
C SER A 204 4.48 17.64 13.02
N VAL A 205 5.00 17.09 11.94
CA VAL A 205 5.64 17.84 10.85
C VAL A 205 4.71 17.79 9.64
N SER A 206 4.52 18.92 8.96
CA SER A 206 3.63 18.97 7.79
C SER A 206 4.19 18.13 6.64
N PRO A 207 3.33 17.42 5.88
CA PRO A 207 3.75 16.68 4.69
C PRO A 207 4.51 17.53 3.68
N GLU A 208 4.09 18.77 3.46
CA GLU A 208 4.75 19.70 2.52
C GLU A 208 6.21 19.94 2.89
N THR A 209 6.51 20.22 4.16
CA THR A 209 7.90 20.39 4.63
C THR A 209 8.75 19.14 4.36
N VAL A 210 8.18 17.95 4.59
CA VAL A 210 8.90 16.68 4.38
C VAL A 210 9.11 16.39 2.89
N LEU A 211 8.11 16.66 2.05
CA LEU A 211 8.18 16.49 0.60
C LEU A 211 9.22 17.44 -0.01
N THR A 212 9.25 18.71 0.40
CA THR A 212 10.28 19.67 -0.01
C THR A 212 11.67 19.20 0.42
N ALA A 213 11.83 18.77 1.67
CA ALA A 213 13.11 18.25 2.17
C ALA A 213 13.55 16.93 1.48
N ALA A 214 12.61 16.20 0.89
CA ALA A 214 12.88 15.02 0.07
C ALA A 214 13.18 15.37 -1.40
N GLY A 215 13.10 16.64 -1.79
CA GLY A 215 13.20 17.06 -3.19
C GLY A 215 12.08 16.48 -4.05
N LEU A 216 10.89 16.31 -3.47
CA LEU A 216 9.71 15.73 -4.12
C LEU A 216 8.68 16.78 -4.55
N LEU A 217 8.97 18.07 -4.36
CA LEU A 217 8.13 19.16 -4.84
C LEU A 217 8.96 20.09 -5.75
N PRO A 218 8.34 20.65 -6.80
CA PRO A 218 8.95 21.71 -7.59
C PRO A 218 9.06 23.00 -6.76
N GLU A 219 10.01 23.87 -7.13
CA GLU A 219 10.19 25.17 -6.48
C GLU A 219 8.99 26.10 -6.73
N LYS A 220 8.58 26.84 -5.69
CA LYS A 220 7.48 27.80 -5.78
C LYS A 220 7.94 29.06 -6.50
N GLY A 221 7.15 29.55 -7.45
CA GLY A 221 7.37 30.86 -8.08
C GLY A 221 8.51 30.92 -9.10
N VAL A 222 9.13 29.78 -9.43
CA VAL A 222 9.88 29.67 -10.68
C VAL A 222 8.82 29.50 -11.78
N GLU A 223 8.63 30.52 -12.62
CA GLU A 223 7.90 30.39 -13.89
C GLU A 223 8.69 29.45 -14.81
N GLY A 224 8.70 28.17 -14.46
CA GLY A 224 9.03 27.11 -15.38
C GLY A 224 7.85 27.02 -16.33
N LYS A 225 8.03 27.53 -17.56
CA LYS A 225 7.30 26.99 -18.71
C LYS A 225 7.24 25.46 -18.55
N GLU A 226 6.28 24.77 -19.15
CA GLU A 226 6.29 23.30 -19.32
C GLU A 226 7.55 22.75 -20.06
N GLN A 227 8.61 23.56 -20.18
CA GLN A 227 9.91 23.29 -20.75
C GLN A 227 10.79 22.51 -19.78
N GLU A 228 10.38 21.26 -19.57
CA GLU A 228 11.19 20.04 -19.66
C GLU A 228 10.28 18.81 -19.44
N GLY A 229 9.05 18.84 -19.98
CA GLY A 229 8.16 17.67 -20.07
C GLY A 229 7.56 17.13 -18.77
N GLY A 230 7.63 17.89 -17.67
CA GLY A 230 7.04 17.53 -16.36
C GLY A 230 6.03 18.56 -15.84
N TRP A 231 5.25 18.19 -14.82
CA TRP A 231 4.19 19.05 -14.25
C TRP A 231 4.73 20.31 -13.57
N SER A 232 4.06 21.46 -13.73
CA SER A 232 4.37 22.68 -12.97
C SER A 232 3.95 22.56 -11.49
N TRP A 233 4.36 23.53 -10.65
CA TRP A 233 3.91 23.60 -9.26
C TRP A 233 2.38 23.71 -9.16
N GLU A 234 1.76 24.52 -10.02
CA GLU A 234 0.30 24.70 -10.08
C GLU A 234 -0.41 23.39 -10.42
N ARG A 235 0.18 22.59 -11.32
CA ARG A 235 -0.39 21.29 -11.69
C ARG A 235 -0.27 20.26 -10.58
N VAL A 236 0.84 20.26 -9.85
CA VAL A 236 1.01 19.43 -8.64
C VAL A 236 0.00 19.84 -7.57
N GLU A 237 -0.21 21.14 -7.38
CA GLU A 237 -1.18 21.69 -6.43
C GLU A 237 -2.63 21.34 -6.81
N GLU A 238 -2.98 21.41 -8.10
CA GLU A 238 -4.28 21.00 -8.62
C GLU A 238 -4.57 19.51 -8.33
N GLU A 239 -3.61 18.61 -8.64
CA GLU A 239 -3.78 17.18 -8.37
C GLU A 239 -3.83 16.89 -6.86
N ARG A 240 -3.05 17.61 -6.04
CA ARG A 240 -3.11 17.52 -4.57
C ARG A 240 -4.50 17.87 -4.05
N LEU A 241 -5.05 19.01 -4.48
CA LEU A 241 -6.37 19.48 -4.06
C LEU A 241 -7.49 18.55 -4.53
N ARG A 242 -7.39 18.05 -5.77
CA ARG A 242 -8.32 17.05 -6.30
C ARG A 242 -8.35 15.78 -5.43
N GLY A 243 -7.19 15.29 -5.02
CA GLY A 243 -7.09 14.14 -4.15
C GLY A 243 -7.62 14.39 -2.73
N LEU A 244 -7.39 15.58 -2.18
CA LEU A 244 -7.96 15.97 -0.89
C LEU A 244 -9.47 16.06 -0.91
N GLU A 245 -10.08 16.57 -1.98
CA GLU A 245 -11.54 16.62 -2.09
C GLU A 245 -12.14 15.21 -2.05
N ILE A 246 -11.50 14.24 -2.71
CA ILE A 246 -11.89 12.81 -2.62
C ILE A 246 -11.73 12.28 -1.18
N ALA A 247 -10.66 12.67 -0.47
CA ALA A 247 -10.37 12.19 0.87
C ALA A 247 -11.19 12.90 1.98
N LYS A 248 -11.85 14.02 1.67
CA LYS A 248 -12.51 14.91 2.64
C LYS A 248 -13.47 14.19 3.58
N SER A 249 -14.38 13.38 3.04
CA SER A 249 -15.34 12.62 3.87
C SER A 249 -14.66 11.58 4.75
N PHE A 250 -13.55 10.98 4.29
CA PHE A 250 -12.77 10.05 5.10
C PHE A 250 -12.01 10.76 6.23
N LEU A 251 -11.45 11.94 5.97
CA LEU A 251 -10.78 12.74 6.99
C LEU A 251 -11.75 13.22 8.08
N ALA A 252 -13.01 13.49 7.71
CA ALA A 252 -14.07 13.86 8.65
C ALA A 252 -14.49 12.73 9.62
N LEU A 253 -14.05 11.48 9.41
CA LEU A 253 -14.41 10.36 10.28
C LEU A 253 -13.77 10.42 11.68
N ASP A 254 -12.91 11.39 11.97
CA ASP A 254 -12.44 11.65 13.34
C ASP A 254 -13.57 11.94 14.32
N GLU A 255 -14.66 12.54 13.84
CA GLU A 255 -15.84 12.84 14.64
C GLU A 255 -16.56 11.58 15.14
N LEU A 256 -16.29 10.39 14.57
CA LEU A 256 -16.86 9.13 15.06
C LEU A 256 -16.55 8.87 16.53
N HIS A 257 -15.40 9.33 17.04
CA HIS A 257 -15.07 9.17 18.46
C HIS A 257 -16.09 9.86 19.39
N GLN A 258 -16.70 10.96 18.94
CA GLN A 258 -17.72 11.69 19.71
C GLN A 258 -19.08 11.00 19.68
N THR A 259 -19.29 10.05 18.77
CA THR A 259 -20.56 9.32 18.63
C THR A 259 -20.69 8.14 19.60
N PHE A 260 -19.62 7.80 20.33
CA PHE A 260 -19.63 6.69 21.31
C PHE A 260 -20.63 6.95 22.44
N ARG A 261 -21.57 6.02 22.62
CA ARG A 261 -22.57 6.05 23.70
C ARG A 261 -22.21 5.00 24.75
N GLY A 262 -21.59 5.45 25.84
CA GLY A 262 -21.12 4.61 26.94
C GLY A 262 -22.03 4.63 28.17
N ASP A 263 -23.33 4.81 28.01
CA ASP A 263 -24.31 4.94 29.10
C ASP A 263 -24.73 3.60 29.74
N GLY A 264 -24.04 2.50 29.38
CA GLY A 264 -24.28 1.17 29.91
C GLY A 264 -25.52 0.46 29.34
N LYS A 265 -26.28 1.11 28.45
CA LYS A 265 -27.43 0.49 27.78
C LYS A 265 -26.96 -0.30 26.58
N ALA A 266 -26.90 -1.63 26.75
CA ALA A 266 -26.51 -2.56 25.70
C ALA A 266 -27.62 -3.55 25.41
N ILE A 267 -27.76 -3.94 24.12
CA ILE A 267 -28.63 -5.04 23.70
C ILE A 267 -28.13 -6.39 24.27
N GLY A 268 -26.82 -6.50 24.52
CA GLY A 268 -26.19 -7.65 25.15
C GLY A 268 -24.69 -7.44 25.33
N VAL A 269 -24.09 -8.22 26.23
CA VAL A 269 -22.64 -8.36 26.39
C VAL A 269 -22.34 -9.84 26.15
N PHE A 270 -21.50 -10.14 25.16
CA PHE A 270 -21.23 -11.49 24.66
C PHE A 270 -19.75 -11.84 24.82
#